data_AF-A0A951W2D1-F1
#
_entry.id   AF-A0A951W2D1-F1
#
_cell.length_a   1.000
_cell.length_b   1.000
_cell.length_c   1.000
_cell.angle_alpha   90.00
_cell.angle_beta   90.00
_cell.angle_gamma   90.00
#
_symmetry.space_group_name_H-M   'P 1'
#
loop_
_entity.id
_entity.type
_entity.pdbx_description
1 polymer ?
#
loop_
_entity_poly.entity_id
_entity_poly.type
_entity_poly.pdbx_seq_one_letter_code
_entity_poly.pdbx_strand_id
1 'polypeptide(L)'
;MAIYPIPVDQRVIDIDSRRFASVEKALVELITNSDDSYARLGAGDVPASVSIRVLYERHKAGARLTVTDQTEGMAFSTASFILAYGGAHSPLSRGEGNGRGYFGRGLKQAIYGLGHGWIETVHEGRYSRIELFRGPDGDYLYDDGGGDRPVATEDRERLGIAGNGTKVAIVVENPDVHLPLFRSLVQTVGNNIYLRDLLQRREVELISMRFERELERSGPIRFNEPEADVLIGPEQEASFTFDGSTHVFSLTLKRARDAELALRGDERTNGLVVISGMAVLDCLLFDFENQTGTEYLFGTVRCPALTGQLGRGVAIISDEREGLNHKNPFVQAFWSAVSRMIAPCVKAEQEALRHLEHATISGRTDHMIDVLLERMNRAAVQDLGIHIPPPAELPGTHPDPLRFSTPFYYRPPGHPFHVTLLLDPDAFAEGDTLEPDFDLPEGLLVEPAPTRVAIGALTPPGRIEWTLTGNAADSRGEITVRAGDYWAWCEIVVAHQAGIAHAHHGAMRSHARAPRPARDHGVQMFMGYDFRALDNDLDRAVYSPDERQILINTRAPTVQLYVDGRGHFRDSARLLLAELFMDVISDELARHMLEGRENASDPAALHTAKLDVIRRYGSDIHRYFMSG
;
A
#
# COMPACT_ATOMS: atom_id res chain seq x y z
N MET A 1 24.21 28.93 1.25
CA MET A 1 23.66 27.57 1.35
C MET A 1 24.01 27.08 2.73
N ALA A 2 22.99 26.74 3.51
CA ALA A 2 23.17 26.28 4.86
C ALA A 2 22.30 25.03 5.04
N ILE A 3 22.95 23.94 5.44
CA ILE A 3 22.31 22.66 5.67
C ILE A 3 21.98 22.59 7.16
N TYR A 4 20.72 22.26 7.44
CA TYR A 4 20.22 22.20 8.80
C TYR A 4 19.55 20.84 9.06
N PRO A 5 19.69 20.28 10.26
CA PRO A 5 18.83 19.17 10.67
C PRO A 5 17.38 19.65 10.74
N ILE A 6 16.45 18.77 10.39
CA ILE A 6 15.03 19.06 10.59
C ILE A 6 14.80 19.36 12.07
N PRO A 7 14.11 20.46 12.43
CA PRO A 7 13.98 20.89 13.84
C PRO A 7 13.00 20.04 14.66
N VAL A 8 12.91 18.74 14.40
CA VAL A 8 12.03 17.74 15.05
C VAL A 8 12.90 16.60 15.58
N ASP A 9 12.44 15.89 16.61
CA ASP A 9 13.08 14.64 17.04
C ASP A 9 13.19 13.69 15.83
N GLN A 10 14.44 13.34 15.49
CA GLN A 10 14.78 12.51 14.34
C GLN A 10 14.07 11.14 14.36
N ARG A 11 13.75 10.62 15.56
CA ARG A 11 13.01 9.35 15.70
C ARG A 11 11.54 9.49 15.30
N VAL A 12 10.92 10.63 15.56
CA VAL A 12 9.51 10.87 15.21
C VAL A 12 9.37 10.94 13.69
N ILE A 13 10.23 11.70 13.03
CA ILE A 13 10.23 11.78 11.56
C ILE A 13 10.60 10.45 10.92
N ASP A 14 11.45 9.64 11.55
CA ASP A 14 11.77 8.30 11.04
C ASP A 14 10.60 7.34 11.09
N ILE A 15 9.94 7.22 12.24
CA ILE A 15 8.75 6.38 12.40
C ILE A 15 7.66 6.81 11.42
N ASP A 16 7.41 8.12 11.31
CA ASP A 16 6.39 8.65 10.41
C ASP A 16 6.76 8.42 8.94
N SER A 17 8.00 8.70 8.52
CA SER A 17 8.41 8.57 7.12
C SER A 17 8.29 7.14 6.60
N ARG A 18 8.59 6.13 7.45
CA ARG A 18 8.38 4.71 7.09
C ARG A 18 6.90 4.39 6.81
N ARG A 19 5.96 5.04 7.49
CA ARG A 19 4.51 4.87 7.27
C ARG A 19 4.02 5.50 5.96
N PHE A 20 4.79 6.45 5.42
CA PHE A 20 4.54 7.19 4.17
C PHE A 20 5.37 6.68 2.99
N ALA A 21 6.03 5.52 3.10
CA ALA A 21 6.80 4.89 2.03
C ALA A 21 5.89 4.25 0.94
N SER A 22 5.03 5.06 0.32
CA SER A 22 4.14 4.67 -0.78
C SER A 22 3.89 5.89 -1.68
N VAL A 23 3.97 5.68 -2.99
CA VAL A 23 3.74 6.73 -4.01
C VAL A 23 2.31 7.25 -3.90
N GLU A 24 1.36 6.35 -3.66
CA GLU A 24 -0.07 6.61 -3.51
C GLU A 24 -0.33 7.53 -2.32
N LYS A 25 0.22 7.20 -1.14
CA LYS A 25 0.09 8.03 0.07
C LYS A 25 0.70 9.41 -0.12
N ALA A 26 1.88 9.49 -0.73
CA ALA A 26 2.52 10.77 -1.04
C ALA A 26 1.64 11.63 -1.95
N LEU A 27 1.04 11.05 -3.00
CA LEU A 27 0.12 11.77 -3.87
C LEU A 27 -1.11 12.27 -3.13
N VAL A 28 -1.74 11.45 -2.28
CA VAL A 28 -2.89 11.87 -1.49
C VAL A 28 -2.53 13.08 -0.63
N GLU A 29 -1.39 13.07 0.05
CA GLU A 29 -0.93 14.22 0.86
C GLU A 29 -0.65 15.46 0.01
N LEU A 30 0.06 15.33 -1.11
CA LEU A 30 0.41 16.47 -1.95
C LEU A 30 -0.82 17.09 -2.63
N ILE A 31 -1.75 16.27 -3.14
CA ILE A 31 -2.99 16.74 -3.77
C ILE A 31 -3.89 17.43 -2.73
N THR A 32 -4.01 16.86 -1.54
CA THR A 32 -4.82 17.48 -0.46
C THR A 32 -4.20 18.78 0.04
N ASN A 33 -2.86 18.89 0.12
CA ASN A 33 -2.18 20.15 0.44
C ASN A 33 -2.45 21.24 -0.61
N SER A 34 -2.43 20.89 -1.90
CA SER A 34 -2.76 21.82 -2.98
C SER A 34 -4.22 22.30 -2.87
N ASP A 35 -5.16 21.40 -2.60
CA ASP A 35 -6.58 21.77 -2.40
C ASP A 35 -6.81 22.65 -1.16
N ASP A 36 -6.13 22.36 -0.06
CA ASP A 36 -6.15 23.18 1.15
C ASP A 36 -5.67 24.61 0.86
N SER A 37 -4.71 24.78 -0.06
CA SER A 37 -4.23 26.09 -0.51
C SER A 37 -5.25 26.83 -1.38
N TYR A 38 -5.96 26.14 -2.26
CA TYR A 38 -7.06 26.75 -3.02
C TYR A 38 -8.20 27.25 -2.12
N ALA A 39 -8.50 26.56 -1.03
CA ALA A 39 -9.56 27.00 -0.12
C ALA A 39 -9.21 28.28 0.66
N ARG A 40 -7.91 28.57 0.87
CA ARG A 40 -7.45 29.79 1.55
C ARG A 40 -7.58 31.04 0.68
N LEU A 41 -7.63 30.90 -0.65
CA LEU A 41 -7.85 32.00 -1.58
C LEU A 41 -9.28 32.58 -1.52
N GLY A 42 -10.20 31.93 -0.80
CA GLY A 42 -11.58 32.38 -0.59
C GLY A 42 -12.54 32.04 -1.74
N ALA A 43 -13.83 31.96 -1.45
CA ALA A 43 -14.88 31.56 -2.41
C ALA A 43 -15.19 32.61 -3.50
N GLY A 44 -14.48 33.74 -3.53
CA GLY A 44 -14.82 34.91 -4.35
C GLY A 44 -14.00 35.10 -5.62
N ASP A 45 -12.79 34.54 -5.72
CA ASP A 45 -11.83 34.89 -6.79
C ASP A 45 -11.11 33.68 -7.39
N VAL A 46 -11.59 32.45 -7.17
CA VAL A 46 -10.98 31.25 -7.77
C VAL A 46 -11.72 30.90 -9.06
N PRO A 47 -11.11 31.09 -10.26
CA PRO A 47 -11.71 30.64 -11.50
C PRO A 47 -11.96 29.13 -11.46
N ALA A 48 -13.02 28.66 -12.10
CA ALA A 48 -13.36 27.24 -12.21
C ALA A 48 -12.27 26.36 -12.86
N SER A 49 -11.19 26.94 -13.39
CA SER A 49 -10.08 26.31 -14.11
C SER A 49 -8.86 26.05 -13.21
N VAL A 50 -9.09 25.56 -12.01
CA VAL A 50 -8.00 25.26 -11.07
C VAL A 50 -7.56 23.81 -11.25
N SER A 51 -6.38 23.63 -11.86
CA SER A 51 -5.79 22.32 -12.11
C SER A 51 -4.68 22.01 -11.11
N ILE A 52 -4.72 20.81 -10.53
CA ILE A 52 -3.57 20.20 -9.83
C ILE A 52 -2.92 19.25 -10.83
N ARG A 53 -1.67 19.51 -11.20
CA ARG A 53 -0.95 18.71 -12.19
C ARG A 53 0.02 17.78 -11.50
N VAL A 54 -0.10 16.49 -11.79
CA VAL A 54 0.80 15.43 -11.32
C VAL A 54 1.63 14.94 -12.50
N LEU A 55 2.96 15.02 -12.39
CA LEU A 55 3.89 14.38 -13.33
C LEU A 55 4.48 13.14 -12.69
N TYR A 56 4.44 12.02 -13.41
CA TYR A 56 4.99 10.74 -12.99
C TYR A 56 5.95 10.19 -14.04
N GLU A 57 7.23 10.19 -13.70
CA GLU A 57 8.30 9.67 -14.54
C GLU A 57 8.83 8.37 -13.93
N ARG A 58 8.44 7.23 -14.50
CA ARG A 58 8.78 5.90 -13.97
C ARG A 58 10.03 5.35 -14.65
N HIS A 59 11.00 4.97 -13.84
CA HIS A 59 12.20 4.22 -14.24
C HIS A 59 12.09 2.77 -13.73
N LYS A 60 13.09 1.91 -13.97
CA LYS A 60 12.98 0.49 -13.58
C LYS A 60 13.15 0.31 -12.07
N ALA A 61 14.06 1.05 -11.44
CA ALA A 61 14.33 1.00 -9.99
C ALA A 61 14.01 2.27 -9.22
N GLY A 62 13.41 3.27 -9.87
CA GLY A 62 12.97 4.48 -9.20
C GLY A 62 11.94 5.25 -10.01
N ALA A 63 11.54 6.40 -9.49
CA ALA A 63 10.64 7.30 -10.18
C ALA A 63 10.89 8.75 -9.79
N ARG A 64 10.42 9.68 -10.60
CA ARG A 64 10.25 11.07 -10.21
C ARG A 64 8.77 11.42 -10.18
N LEU A 65 8.33 11.92 -9.05
CA LEU A 65 6.99 12.40 -8.80
C LEU A 65 7.02 13.91 -8.69
N THR A 66 6.10 14.61 -9.32
CA THR A 66 5.96 16.06 -9.18
C THR A 66 4.49 16.42 -9.05
N VAL A 67 4.15 17.24 -8.07
CA VAL A 67 2.80 17.82 -7.92
C VAL A 67 2.93 19.34 -7.98
N THR A 68 2.13 19.97 -8.83
CA THR A 68 2.15 21.41 -9.06
C THR A 68 0.76 22.01 -8.95
N ASP A 69 0.67 23.11 -8.21
CA ASP A 69 -0.50 23.96 -8.10
C ASP A 69 -0.16 25.43 -8.44
N GLN A 70 -1.18 26.21 -8.74
CA GLN A 70 -1.08 27.64 -9.04
C GLN A 70 -1.95 28.44 -8.06
N THR A 71 -1.68 28.26 -6.77
CA THR A 71 -2.45 28.84 -5.66
C THR A 71 -1.78 30.10 -5.09
N GLU A 72 -1.87 30.29 -3.76
CA GLU A 72 -1.29 31.40 -3.01
C GLU A 72 0.26 31.40 -3.05
N GLY A 73 0.90 30.23 -3.20
CA GLY A 73 2.33 30.06 -2.96
C GLY A 73 2.75 30.42 -1.52
N MET A 74 3.97 30.05 -1.12
CA MET A 74 4.52 30.35 0.20
C MET A 74 5.68 31.33 0.13
N ALA A 75 5.67 32.33 1.03
CA ALA A 75 6.84 33.12 1.35
C ALA A 75 7.94 32.23 1.98
N PHE A 76 9.21 32.60 1.83
CA PHE A 76 10.34 31.80 2.34
C PHE A 76 10.23 31.48 3.83
N SER A 77 9.90 32.48 4.66
CA SER A 77 9.74 32.28 6.11
C SER A 77 8.67 31.25 6.44
N THR A 78 7.56 31.24 5.69
CA THR A 78 6.50 30.23 5.81
C THR A 78 6.99 28.86 5.36
N ALA A 79 7.66 28.78 4.21
CA ALA A 79 8.21 27.54 3.67
C ALA A 79 9.26 26.91 4.61
N SER A 80 10.08 27.71 5.30
CA SER A 80 10.99 27.23 6.35
C SER A 80 10.24 26.85 7.63
N PHE A 81 9.22 27.64 8.01
CA PHE A 81 8.44 27.39 9.21
C PHE A 81 7.70 26.05 9.17
N ILE A 82 7.13 25.66 8.01
CA ILE A 82 6.46 24.35 7.87
C ILE A 82 7.43 23.17 8.05
N LEU A 83 8.74 23.39 7.90
CA LEU A 83 9.77 22.38 8.16
C LEU A 83 10.06 22.24 9.65
N ALA A 84 9.80 23.26 10.47
CA ALA A 84 10.30 23.37 11.84
C ALA A 84 9.62 22.49 12.89
N TYR A 85 8.29 22.35 12.99
CA TYR A 85 7.71 21.43 14.01
C TYR A 85 6.24 21.05 13.81
N GLY A 86 5.87 19.88 14.35
CA GLY A 86 4.54 19.23 14.29
C GLY A 86 3.65 19.53 15.50
N GLY A 87 3.39 20.82 15.72
CA GLY A 87 2.39 21.34 16.65
C GLY A 87 1.07 21.65 15.95
N ALA A 88 -0.02 21.68 16.72
CA ALA A 88 -1.38 22.03 16.30
C ALA A 88 -1.50 23.49 15.82
N HIS A 89 -0.87 23.82 14.69
CA HIS A 89 -0.86 25.16 14.08
C HIS A 89 -1.27 25.18 12.61
N SER A 90 -1.75 24.07 12.06
CA SER A 90 -2.54 24.14 10.84
C SER A 90 -3.77 25.05 11.04
N PRO A 91 -4.30 25.66 9.98
CA PRO A 91 -5.57 26.37 10.04
C PRO A 91 -6.65 25.49 10.70
N LEU A 92 -6.68 24.18 10.40
CA LEU A 92 -7.65 23.23 11.00
C LEU A 92 -7.47 23.09 12.52
N SER A 93 -6.25 23.13 13.04
CA SER A 93 -5.95 23.15 14.49
C SER A 93 -6.14 24.48 15.20
N ARG A 94 -6.35 25.56 14.45
CA ARG A 94 -6.82 26.85 14.98
C ARG A 94 -8.34 27.03 14.79
N GLY A 95 -9.02 26.07 14.17
CA GLY A 95 -10.42 26.19 13.76
C GLY A 95 -10.67 27.16 12.59
N GLU A 96 -9.60 27.57 11.90
CA GLU A 96 -9.58 28.53 10.79
C GLU A 96 -9.45 27.85 9.40
N GLY A 97 -9.35 26.51 9.36
CA GLY A 97 -9.19 25.72 8.15
C GLY A 97 -10.34 24.76 7.90
N ASN A 98 -10.62 24.48 6.63
CA ASN A 98 -11.57 23.44 6.21
C ASN A 98 -10.90 22.19 5.63
N GLY A 99 -9.57 22.14 5.65
CA GLY A 99 -8.71 21.17 4.97
C GLY A 99 -8.33 19.92 5.77
N ARG A 100 -7.59 18.98 5.14
CA ARG A 100 -7.18 17.70 5.76
C ARG A 100 -5.95 17.85 6.66
N GLY A 101 -5.13 18.87 6.47
CA GLY A 101 -3.84 19.01 7.15
C GLY A 101 -3.91 19.43 8.62
N TYR A 102 -4.44 18.63 9.55
CA TYR A 102 -4.58 19.04 10.96
C TYR A 102 -3.26 19.18 11.75
N PHE A 103 -2.32 18.26 11.57
CA PHE A 103 -1.15 18.14 12.46
C PHE A 103 0.17 18.71 11.88
N GLY A 104 0.15 19.38 10.73
CA GLY A 104 1.41 19.83 10.07
C GLY A 104 2.35 18.68 9.67
N ARG A 105 1.78 17.47 9.49
CA ARG A 105 2.42 16.22 9.07
C ARG A 105 1.89 15.85 7.69
N GLY A 106 2.73 15.29 6.81
CA GLY A 106 2.37 14.86 5.46
C GLY A 106 3.46 15.14 4.43
N LEU A 107 3.72 16.42 4.13
CA LEU A 107 4.67 16.84 3.08
C LEU A 107 6.10 16.29 3.29
N LYS A 108 6.68 16.53 4.47
CA LYS A 108 8.03 16.06 4.80
C LYS A 108 8.10 14.53 4.80
N GLN A 109 7.13 13.88 5.43
CA GLN A 109 7.04 12.43 5.51
C GLN A 109 6.94 11.78 4.14
N ALA A 110 6.17 12.37 3.22
CA ALA A 110 6.06 11.92 1.84
C ALA A 110 7.40 12.01 1.11
N ILE A 111 8.14 13.11 1.26
CA ILE A 111 9.47 13.28 0.66
C ILE A 111 10.46 12.27 1.24
N TYR A 112 10.63 12.24 2.56
CA TYR A 112 11.62 11.40 3.23
C TYR A 112 11.30 9.91 3.26
N GLY A 113 10.03 9.54 3.14
CA GLY A 113 9.56 8.16 3.05
C GLY A 113 9.89 7.54 1.70
N LEU A 114 9.89 8.34 0.63
CA LEU A 114 10.16 7.90 -0.74
C LEU A 114 11.63 8.06 -1.16
N GLY A 115 12.35 9.01 -0.57
CA GLY A 115 13.75 9.29 -0.89
C GLY A 115 14.13 10.71 -0.48
N HIS A 116 14.42 11.53 -1.48
CA HIS A 116 14.68 12.96 -1.34
C HIS A 116 13.79 13.77 -2.29
N GLY A 117 13.77 15.08 -2.10
CA GLY A 117 12.92 15.94 -2.91
C GLY A 117 13.14 17.40 -2.60
N TRP A 118 12.34 18.25 -3.22
CA TRP A 118 12.43 19.68 -3.01
C TRP A 118 11.08 20.36 -3.19
N ILE A 119 10.94 21.50 -2.51
CA ILE A 119 9.80 22.38 -2.58
C ILE A 119 10.24 23.64 -3.32
N GLU A 120 9.55 23.98 -4.40
CA GLU A 120 9.74 25.22 -5.14
C GLU A 120 8.46 26.03 -5.10
N THR A 121 8.55 27.27 -4.64
CA THR A 121 7.38 28.11 -4.42
C THR A 121 7.60 29.51 -4.95
N VAL A 122 6.58 30.06 -5.59
CA VAL A 122 6.52 31.46 -6.03
C VAL A 122 5.41 32.17 -5.26
N HIS A 123 5.78 33.23 -4.55
CA HIS A 123 4.85 34.06 -3.79
C HIS A 123 5.22 35.53 -3.96
N GLU A 124 4.28 36.34 -4.46
CA GLU A 124 4.46 37.78 -4.65
C GLU A 124 5.73 38.15 -5.45
N GLY A 125 6.03 37.36 -6.50
CA GLY A 125 7.21 37.57 -7.34
C GLY A 125 8.55 37.14 -6.72
N ARG A 126 8.51 36.49 -5.55
CA ARG A 126 9.67 35.88 -4.89
C ARG A 126 9.67 34.37 -5.16
N TYR A 127 10.82 33.81 -5.51
CA TYR A 127 11.06 32.37 -5.66
C TYR A 127 11.88 31.85 -4.48
N SER A 128 11.45 30.72 -3.91
CA SER A 128 12.20 29.95 -2.92
C SER A 128 12.35 28.50 -3.38
N ARG A 129 13.47 27.88 -3.04
CA ARG A 129 13.70 26.44 -3.18
C ARG A 129 14.26 25.88 -1.89
N ILE A 130 13.64 24.81 -1.39
CA ILE A 130 14.11 24.08 -0.21
C ILE A 130 14.29 22.62 -0.59
N GLU A 131 15.49 22.09 -0.40
CA GLU A 131 15.81 20.68 -0.63
C GLU A 131 15.70 19.89 0.68
N LEU A 132 15.14 18.68 0.60
CA LEU A 132 14.94 17.78 1.73
C LEU A 132 15.57 16.43 1.39
N PHE A 133 16.50 15.98 2.23
CA PHE A 133 17.28 14.76 1.99
C PHE A 133 17.75 14.15 3.32
N ARG A 134 18.24 12.91 3.28
CA ARG A 134 18.90 12.31 4.45
C ARG A 134 20.42 12.49 4.32
N GLY A 135 21.07 12.87 5.41
CA GLY A 135 22.51 12.93 5.49
C GLY A 135 23.17 11.54 5.48
N PRO A 136 24.51 11.50 5.36
CA PRO A 136 25.27 10.24 5.37
C PRO A 136 25.05 9.39 6.62
N ASP A 137 24.82 10.03 7.78
CA ASP A 137 24.58 9.36 9.06
C ASP A 137 23.10 8.96 9.26
N GLY A 138 22.25 9.18 8.25
CA GLY A 138 20.81 8.89 8.29
C GLY A 138 19.94 10.01 8.86
N ASP A 139 20.55 11.12 9.29
CA ASP A 139 19.83 12.30 9.79
C ASP A 139 18.95 12.93 8.71
N TYR A 140 17.79 13.44 9.09
CA TYR A 140 16.86 14.15 8.22
C TYR A 140 17.26 15.62 8.12
N LEU A 141 17.68 16.07 6.94
CA LEU A 141 18.28 17.37 6.68
C LEU A 141 17.50 18.17 5.63
N TYR A 142 17.63 19.49 5.68
CA TYR A 142 17.18 20.37 4.61
C TYR A 142 18.22 21.44 4.27
N ASP A 143 18.25 21.85 3.01
CA ASP A 143 18.96 23.05 2.51
C ASP A 143 17.92 24.10 2.14
N ASP A 144 18.07 25.30 2.71
CA ASP A 144 17.15 26.42 2.50
C ASP A 144 17.45 27.22 1.22
N GLY A 145 18.46 26.82 0.45
CA GLY A 145 18.85 27.48 -0.79
C GLY A 145 19.44 28.88 -0.60
N GLY A 146 19.69 29.30 0.65
CA GLY A 146 20.15 30.65 0.98
C GLY A 146 19.05 31.73 0.97
N GLY A 147 17.77 31.35 1.08
CA GLY A 147 16.65 32.28 1.12
C GLY A 147 15.87 32.39 -0.19
N ASP A 148 14.96 33.38 -0.26
CA ASP A 148 14.25 33.71 -1.49
C ASP A 148 14.95 34.80 -2.32
N ARG A 149 14.68 34.76 -3.61
CA ARG A 149 15.15 35.75 -4.60
C ARG A 149 14.01 36.19 -5.52
N PRO A 150 14.14 37.30 -6.27
CA PRO A 150 13.20 37.60 -7.33
C PRO A 150 13.07 36.43 -8.31
N VAL A 151 11.82 36.12 -8.71
CA VAL A 151 11.54 35.07 -9.68
C VAL A 151 12.00 35.48 -11.08
N ALA A 152 12.72 34.60 -11.78
CA ALA A 152 13.15 34.81 -13.15
C ALA A 152 12.13 34.20 -14.14
N THR A 153 12.21 34.57 -15.41
CA THR A 153 11.32 34.03 -16.45
C THR A 153 11.54 32.53 -16.61
N GLU A 154 12.80 32.10 -16.56
CA GLU A 154 13.21 30.70 -16.65
C GLU A 154 12.65 29.87 -15.48
N ASP A 155 12.47 30.46 -14.30
CA ASP A 155 11.81 29.78 -13.18
C ASP A 155 10.34 29.50 -13.49
N ARG A 156 9.63 30.49 -14.05
CA ARG A 156 8.21 30.35 -14.38
C ARG A 156 7.98 29.27 -15.42
N GLU A 157 8.80 29.26 -16.46
CA GLU A 157 8.75 28.26 -17.52
C GLU A 157 9.03 26.85 -16.97
N ARG A 158 10.11 26.69 -16.19
CA ARG A 158 10.51 25.40 -15.58
C ARG A 158 9.52 24.88 -14.54
N LEU A 159 8.87 25.76 -13.79
CA LEU A 159 7.86 25.38 -12.80
C LEU A 159 6.49 25.14 -13.44
N GLY A 160 6.22 25.75 -14.59
CA GLY A 160 4.88 25.79 -15.18
C GLY A 160 3.90 26.64 -14.37
N ILE A 161 4.40 27.69 -13.71
CA ILE A 161 3.64 28.57 -12.81
C ILE A 161 3.67 30.01 -13.35
N ALA A 162 2.51 30.49 -13.80
CA ALA A 162 2.38 31.84 -14.37
C ALA A 162 2.38 32.95 -13.30
N GLY A 163 1.77 32.68 -12.14
CA GLY A 163 1.60 33.63 -11.04
C GLY A 163 2.27 33.14 -9.76
N ASN A 164 1.49 33.01 -8.69
CA ASN A 164 1.89 32.31 -7.48
C ASN A 164 1.59 30.81 -7.62
N GLY A 165 2.26 29.99 -6.81
CA GLY A 165 2.03 28.55 -6.77
C GLY A 165 3.18 27.78 -6.16
N THR A 166 2.96 26.48 -5.99
CA THR A 166 3.95 25.56 -5.41
C THR A 166 4.14 24.35 -6.31
N LYS A 167 5.40 23.92 -6.48
CA LYS A 167 5.79 22.65 -7.10
C LYS A 167 6.59 21.85 -6.08
N VAL A 168 6.10 20.66 -5.77
CA VAL A 168 6.83 19.67 -4.95
C VAL A 168 7.32 18.57 -5.86
N ALA A 169 8.60 18.25 -5.81
CA ALA A 169 9.20 17.15 -6.54
C ALA A 169 9.85 16.15 -5.57
N ILE A 170 9.66 14.86 -5.87
CA ILE A 170 10.19 13.74 -5.09
C ILE A 170 10.90 12.79 -6.04
N VAL A 171 12.12 12.44 -5.71
CA VAL A 171 12.84 11.33 -6.33
C VAL A 171 12.63 10.10 -5.45
N VAL A 172 11.92 9.12 -6.00
CA VAL A 172 11.66 7.83 -5.38
C VAL A 172 12.86 6.94 -5.65
N GLU A 173 13.72 6.82 -4.65
CA GLU A 173 14.92 5.98 -4.66
C GLU A 173 14.94 4.95 -3.52
N ASN A 174 13.92 4.97 -2.64
CA ASN A 174 13.73 3.96 -1.62
C ASN A 174 13.38 2.60 -2.28
N PRO A 175 14.25 1.57 -2.15
CA PRO A 175 14.06 0.28 -2.82
C PRO A 175 12.86 -0.52 -2.31
N ASP A 176 12.37 -0.21 -1.09
CA ASP A 176 11.21 -0.89 -0.50
C ASP A 176 9.87 -0.34 -1.02
N VAL A 177 9.90 0.73 -1.81
CA VAL A 177 8.69 1.37 -2.36
C VAL A 177 8.28 0.69 -3.66
N HIS A 178 7.03 0.24 -3.71
CA HIS A 178 6.44 -0.22 -4.97
C HIS A 178 6.27 0.94 -5.96
N LEU A 179 6.70 0.74 -7.21
CA LEU A 179 6.56 1.70 -8.30
C LEU A 179 5.37 1.34 -9.21
N PRO A 180 4.17 1.88 -8.95
CA PRO A 180 2.97 1.51 -9.68
C PRO A 180 3.08 1.87 -11.17
N LEU A 181 2.41 1.11 -12.01
CA LEU A 181 2.25 1.49 -13.41
C LEU A 181 1.36 2.74 -13.51
N PHE A 182 1.53 3.54 -14.57
CA PHE A 182 0.78 4.78 -14.77
C PHE A 182 -0.74 4.60 -14.60
N ARG A 183 -1.32 3.59 -15.26
CA ARG A 183 -2.76 3.32 -15.18
C ARG A 183 -3.22 2.86 -13.80
N SER A 184 -2.42 2.05 -13.13
CA SER A 184 -2.68 1.64 -11.74
C SER A 184 -2.70 2.86 -10.82
N LEU A 185 -1.75 3.78 -11.00
CA LEU A 185 -1.67 5.00 -10.20
C LEU A 185 -2.87 5.93 -10.45
N VAL A 186 -3.31 6.08 -11.70
CA VAL A 186 -4.53 6.83 -12.05
C VAL A 186 -5.76 6.22 -11.35
N GLN A 187 -5.90 4.88 -11.39
CA GLN A 187 -6.99 4.17 -10.74
C GLN A 187 -6.95 4.33 -9.22
N THR A 188 -5.78 4.17 -8.59
CA THR A 188 -5.62 4.35 -7.15
C THR A 188 -5.97 5.77 -6.73
N VAL A 189 -5.48 6.80 -7.43
CA VAL A 189 -5.84 8.19 -7.14
C VAL A 189 -7.35 8.42 -7.30
N GLY A 190 -7.97 7.89 -8.35
CA GLY A 190 -9.41 8.01 -8.59
C GLY A 190 -10.27 7.30 -7.54
N ASN A 191 -9.82 6.15 -7.03
CA ASN A 191 -10.55 5.35 -6.05
C ASN A 191 -10.23 5.73 -4.61
N ASN A 192 -9.18 6.52 -4.34
CA ASN A 192 -8.77 6.84 -2.98
C ASN A 192 -9.85 7.62 -2.22
N ILE A 193 -10.31 7.10 -1.09
CA ILE A 193 -11.39 7.67 -0.28
C ILE A 193 -11.14 9.14 0.08
N TYR A 194 -9.90 9.51 0.37
CA TYR A 194 -9.53 10.86 0.80
C TYR A 194 -9.58 11.87 -0.33
N LEU A 195 -9.55 11.41 -1.58
CA LEU A 195 -9.58 12.26 -2.76
C LEU A 195 -10.96 12.35 -3.40
N ARG A 196 -11.91 11.45 -3.14
CA ARG A 196 -13.20 11.39 -3.87
C ARG A 196 -13.96 12.72 -3.89
N ASP A 197 -14.15 13.36 -2.74
CA ASP A 197 -14.85 14.65 -2.65
C ASP A 197 -14.04 15.77 -3.35
N LEU A 198 -12.72 15.80 -3.14
CA LEU A 198 -11.80 16.75 -3.80
C LEU A 198 -11.84 16.61 -5.32
N LEU A 199 -11.81 15.38 -5.83
CA LEU A 199 -11.84 15.06 -7.26
C LEU A 199 -13.16 15.44 -7.91
N GLN A 200 -14.23 15.77 -7.18
CA GLN A 200 -15.46 16.34 -7.76
C GLN A 200 -15.34 17.85 -7.97
N ARG A 201 -14.58 18.54 -7.11
CA ARG A 201 -14.47 20.01 -7.06
C ARG A 201 -13.16 20.56 -7.64
N ARG A 202 -12.24 19.70 -8.06
CA ARG A 202 -10.95 20.07 -8.67
C ARG A 202 -10.69 19.26 -9.93
N GLU A 203 -9.91 19.84 -10.84
CA GLU A 203 -9.33 19.12 -11.96
C GLU A 203 -7.95 18.60 -11.53
N VAL A 204 -7.85 17.29 -11.34
CA VAL A 204 -6.57 16.62 -11.06
C VAL A 204 -6.20 15.81 -12.28
N GLU A 205 -5.02 16.05 -12.85
CA GLU A 205 -4.51 15.29 -14.00
C GLU A 205 -3.18 14.62 -13.64
N LEU A 206 -2.98 13.40 -14.13
CA LEU A 206 -1.72 12.68 -14.03
C LEU A 206 -1.13 12.45 -15.42
N ILE A 207 0.14 12.80 -15.56
CA ILE A 207 0.87 12.82 -16.83
C ILE A 207 2.08 11.92 -16.69
N SER A 208 2.19 10.90 -17.54
CA SER A 208 3.37 10.05 -17.64
C SER A 208 4.45 10.78 -18.42
N MET A 209 5.64 10.86 -17.83
CA MET A 209 6.79 11.51 -18.43
C MET A 209 7.90 10.49 -18.68
N ARG A 210 8.76 10.80 -19.66
CA ARG A 210 10.07 10.17 -19.85
C ARG A 210 11.02 11.19 -20.49
N PHE A 211 12.11 11.55 -19.82
CA PHE A 211 13.08 12.54 -20.29
C PHE A 211 12.40 13.83 -20.75
N GLU A 212 11.59 14.41 -19.86
CA GLU A 212 10.82 15.65 -20.10
C GLU A 212 9.77 15.57 -21.22
N ARG A 213 9.59 14.42 -21.87
CA ARG A 213 8.55 14.19 -22.87
C ARG A 213 7.31 13.54 -22.25
N GLU A 214 6.16 14.13 -22.52
CA GLU A 214 4.85 13.54 -22.21
C GLU A 214 4.61 12.29 -23.06
N LEU A 215 4.28 11.18 -22.40
CA LEU A 215 3.96 9.89 -23.03
C LEU A 215 2.45 9.60 -23.04
N GLU A 216 1.81 9.81 -21.89
CA GLU A 216 0.39 9.51 -21.67
C GLU A 216 -0.18 10.53 -20.68
N ARG A 217 -1.47 10.89 -20.83
CA ARG A 217 -2.20 11.81 -19.95
C ARG A 217 -3.54 11.18 -19.58
N SER A 218 -3.90 11.25 -18.30
CA SER A 218 -5.15 10.66 -17.80
C SER A 218 -6.40 11.46 -18.18
N GLY A 219 -6.25 12.76 -18.46
CA GLY A 219 -7.34 13.73 -18.35
C GLY A 219 -7.75 13.92 -16.88
N PRO A 220 -8.89 14.60 -16.62
CA PRO A 220 -9.40 14.80 -15.27
C PRO A 220 -9.72 13.46 -14.59
N ILE A 221 -9.02 13.17 -13.49
CA ILE A 221 -9.27 11.99 -12.67
C ILE A 221 -10.57 12.20 -11.87
N ARG A 222 -11.47 11.23 -11.92
CA ARG A 222 -12.74 11.23 -11.18
C ARG A 222 -12.97 9.88 -10.54
N PHE A 223 -13.64 9.88 -9.40
CA PHE A 223 -14.19 8.65 -8.83
C PHE A 223 -15.45 8.28 -9.62
N ASN A 224 -15.46 7.07 -10.18
CA ASN A 224 -16.63 6.51 -10.85
C ASN A 224 -17.46 5.73 -9.82
N GLU A 225 -18.52 6.34 -9.34
CA GLU A 225 -19.43 5.68 -8.41
C GLU A 225 -20.14 4.49 -9.10
N PRO A 226 -20.21 3.31 -8.46
CA PRO A 226 -20.91 2.15 -9.03
C PRO A 226 -22.42 2.39 -9.11
N GLU A 227 -23.08 1.74 -10.08
CA GLU A 227 -24.54 1.79 -10.18
C GLU A 227 -25.21 1.24 -8.91
N ALA A 228 -26.19 1.97 -8.41
CA ALA A 228 -26.75 1.69 -7.10
C ALA A 228 -28.19 2.16 -6.91
N ASP A 229 -28.86 1.51 -5.97
CA ASP A 229 -30.14 1.93 -5.40
C ASP A 229 -29.91 2.81 -4.17
N VAL A 230 -30.59 3.95 -4.10
CA VAL A 230 -30.54 4.82 -2.92
C VAL A 230 -31.47 4.24 -1.85
N LEU A 231 -30.89 3.83 -0.71
CA LEU A 231 -31.64 3.31 0.43
C LEU A 231 -32.05 4.41 1.42
N ILE A 232 -31.18 5.40 1.63
CA ILE A 232 -31.42 6.57 2.47
C ILE A 232 -30.86 7.80 1.75
N GLY A 233 -31.61 8.90 1.73
CA GLY A 233 -31.21 10.15 1.07
C GLY A 233 -31.78 10.31 -0.35
N PRO A 234 -31.17 11.17 -1.19
CA PRO A 234 -29.90 11.88 -0.96
C PRO A 234 -29.96 12.87 0.21
N GLU A 235 -28.85 13.01 0.93
CA GLU A 235 -28.61 13.99 2.00
C GLU A 235 -29.71 14.06 3.06
N GLN A 236 -30.24 12.91 3.47
CA GLN A 236 -31.26 12.85 4.52
C GLN A 236 -30.69 13.45 5.81
N GLU A 237 -31.29 14.54 6.28
CA GLU A 237 -30.89 15.21 7.52
C GLU A 237 -31.29 14.39 8.74
N ALA A 238 -30.40 14.39 9.73
CA ALA A 238 -30.59 13.84 11.06
C ALA A 238 -29.76 14.63 12.08
N SER A 239 -29.94 14.34 13.36
CA SER A 239 -29.22 15.04 14.42
C SER A 239 -28.87 14.13 15.59
N PHE A 240 -27.92 14.59 16.40
CA PHE A 240 -27.55 13.99 17.67
C PHE A 240 -27.32 15.07 18.72
N THR A 241 -27.50 14.71 19.98
CA THR A 241 -27.26 15.61 21.11
C THR A 241 -25.97 15.23 21.81
N PHE A 242 -25.13 16.22 22.09
CA PHE A 242 -23.94 16.07 22.91
C PHE A 242 -23.81 17.29 23.82
N ASP A 243 -23.60 17.07 25.12
CA ASP A 243 -23.43 18.14 26.12
C ASP A 243 -24.53 19.23 26.05
N GLY A 244 -25.79 18.79 25.94
CA GLY A 244 -26.96 19.68 25.83
C GLY A 244 -27.12 20.41 24.49
N SER A 245 -26.16 20.28 23.57
CA SER A 245 -26.19 20.90 22.24
C SER A 245 -26.63 19.90 21.17
N THR A 246 -27.44 20.35 20.21
CA THR A 246 -27.86 19.53 19.07
C THR A 246 -26.98 19.81 17.87
N HIS A 247 -26.47 18.75 17.25
CA HIS A 247 -25.61 18.79 16.07
C HIS A 247 -26.30 18.07 14.91
N VAL A 248 -26.29 18.68 13.72
CA VAL A 248 -26.92 18.15 12.50
C VAL A 248 -25.87 17.44 11.64
N PHE A 249 -26.30 16.36 10.99
CA PHE A 249 -25.57 15.69 9.93
C PHE A 249 -26.53 15.29 8.81
N SER A 250 -26.01 15.10 7.59
CA SER A 250 -26.76 14.54 6.47
C SER A 250 -26.16 13.20 6.04
N LEU A 251 -27.01 12.30 5.55
CA LEU A 251 -26.61 10.94 5.16
C LEU A 251 -27.23 10.52 3.84
N THR A 252 -26.40 9.93 2.99
CA THR A 252 -26.82 9.18 1.80
C THR A 252 -26.29 7.76 1.93
N LEU A 253 -27.16 6.76 1.92
CA LEU A 253 -26.81 5.33 1.88
C LEU A 253 -27.32 4.73 0.58
N LYS A 254 -26.45 3.98 -0.09
CA LYS A 254 -26.72 3.33 -1.37
C LYS A 254 -26.35 1.85 -1.29
N ARG A 255 -26.99 1.06 -2.14
CA ARG A 255 -26.73 -0.37 -2.35
C ARG A 255 -26.26 -0.59 -3.78
N ALA A 256 -25.07 -1.15 -3.98
CA ALA A 256 -24.59 -1.51 -5.30
C ALA A 256 -25.48 -2.60 -5.93
N ARG A 257 -25.80 -2.45 -7.23
CA ARG A 257 -26.62 -3.43 -7.96
C ARG A 257 -25.80 -4.64 -8.42
N ASP A 258 -24.83 -4.40 -9.27
CA ASP A 258 -24.04 -5.45 -9.94
C ASP A 258 -22.52 -5.19 -9.84
N ALA A 259 -22.10 -4.46 -8.80
CA ALA A 259 -20.69 -4.20 -8.54
C ALA A 259 -20.18 -4.99 -7.34
N GLU A 260 -18.96 -5.51 -7.45
CA GLU A 260 -18.18 -5.95 -6.30
C GLU A 260 -17.45 -4.74 -5.72
N LEU A 261 -17.69 -4.45 -4.45
CA LEU A 261 -17.07 -3.33 -3.78
C LEU A 261 -15.77 -3.77 -3.11
N ALA A 262 -14.73 -2.95 -3.23
CA ALA A 262 -13.51 -3.12 -2.46
C ALA A 262 -13.82 -2.85 -0.98
N LEU A 263 -13.52 -3.82 -0.11
CA LEU A 263 -13.95 -3.80 1.30
C LEU A 263 -12.95 -3.16 2.26
N ARG A 264 -11.70 -2.97 1.82
CA ARG A 264 -10.58 -2.57 2.68
C ARG A 264 -9.59 -1.68 1.94
N GLY A 265 -8.75 -1.01 2.73
CA GLY A 265 -7.72 -0.10 2.25
C GLY A 265 -8.28 1.25 1.81
N ASP A 266 -7.39 2.16 1.44
CA ASP A 266 -7.77 3.53 1.08
C ASP A 266 -8.53 3.60 -0.25
N GLU A 267 -8.54 2.53 -1.04
CA GLU A 267 -9.34 2.42 -2.28
C GLU A 267 -10.72 1.80 -2.05
N ARG A 268 -11.09 1.45 -0.80
CA ARG A 268 -12.36 0.77 -0.48
C ARG A 268 -13.56 1.49 -1.06
N THR A 269 -14.38 0.81 -1.84
CA THR A 269 -15.60 1.39 -2.44
C THR A 269 -16.85 1.07 -1.64
N ASN A 270 -16.76 0.20 -0.63
CA ASN A 270 -17.80 0.02 0.38
C ASN A 270 -17.61 0.96 1.57
N GLY A 271 -18.72 1.29 2.23
CA GLY A 271 -18.75 2.12 3.43
C GLY A 271 -19.23 3.56 3.23
N LEU A 272 -19.50 4.25 4.33
CA LEU A 272 -19.89 5.66 4.33
C LEU A 272 -18.64 6.52 4.43
N VAL A 273 -18.38 7.32 3.39
CA VAL A 273 -17.34 8.36 3.44
C VAL A 273 -17.78 9.44 4.42
N VAL A 274 -17.03 9.63 5.50
CA VAL A 274 -17.29 10.62 6.54
C VAL A 274 -16.63 11.94 6.14
N ILE A 275 -17.42 12.97 5.91
CA ILE A 275 -16.96 14.27 5.45
C ILE A 275 -17.32 15.36 6.46
N SER A 276 -16.39 16.29 6.68
CA SER A 276 -16.65 17.50 7.45
C SER A 276 -15.91 18.68 6.84
N GLY A 277 -16.65 19.70 6.42
CA GLY A 277 -16.09 20.76 5.58
C GLY A 277 -15.62 20.19 4.24
N MET A 278 -14.34 20.39 3.92
CA MET A 278 -13.71 19.84 2.71
C MET A 278 -12.89 18.56 3.00
N ALA A 279 -12.80 18.15 4.26
CA ALA A 279 -11.98 17.03 4.68
C ALA A 279 -12.79 15.73 4.70
N VAL A 280 -12.27 14.71 4.03
CA VAL A 280 -12.66 13.31 4.25
C VAL A 280 -11.89 12.80 5.46
N LEU A 281 -12.61 12.36 6.50
CA LEU A 281 -12.04 11.94 7.77
C LEU A 281 -11.92 10.42 7.89
N ASP A 282 -12.83 9.68 7.27
CA ASP A 282 -12.91 8.21 7.39
C ASP A 282 -13.80 7.59 6.31
N CYS A 283 -13.78 6.26 6.17
CA CYS A 283 -14.74 5.49 5.39
C CYS A 283 -15.06 4.17 6.10
N LEU A 284 -16.29 4.06 6.65
CA LEU A 284 -16.72 2.94 7.50
C LEU A 284 -18.25 2.81 7.57
N LEU A 285 -18.75 1.74 8.19
CA LEU A 285 -20.17 1.41 8.42
C LEU A 285 -20.55 1.36 9.90
N PHE A 286 -19.78 2.06 10.73
CA PHE A 286 -20.03 2.26 12.16
C PHE A 286 -20.17 0.91 12.88
N ASP A 287 -21.27 0.66 13.60
CA ASP A 287 -21.51 -0.62 14.31
C ASP A 287 -21.65 -1.82 13.37
N PHE A 288 -21.77 -1.60 12.06
CA PHE A 288 -22.03 -2.63 11.04
C PHE A 288 -20.80 -3.00 10.21
N GLU A 289 -19.61 -2.55 10.61
CA GLU A 289 -18.36 -2.91 9.93
C GLU A 289 -18.19 -4.45 9.88
N ASN A 290 -17.86 -4.99 8.70
CA ASN A 290 -17.65 -6.42 8.44
C ASN A 290 -18.86 -7.35 8.74
N GLN A 291 -20.08 -6.82 8.82
CA GLN A 291 -21.30 -7.63 8.90
C GLN A 291 -21.78 -8.10 7.51
N THR A 292 -22.52 -9.21 7.46
CA THR A 292 -23.13 -9.70 6.21
C THR A 292 -24.01 -8.64 5.57
N GLY A 293 -23.96 -8.53 4.24
CA GLY A 293 -24.73 -7.59 3.45
C GLY A 293 -24.16 -6.18 3.41
N THR A 294 -23.18 -5.85 4.26
CA THR A 294 -22.57 -4.52 4.26
C THR A 294 -21.49 -4.37 3.18
N GLU A 295 -21.10 -5.48 2.55
CA GLU A 295 -20.27 -5.52 1.35
C GLU A 295 -20.94 -4.85 0.12
N TYR A 296 -22.26 -4.62 0.13
CA TYR A 296 -22.99 -3.93 -0.94
C TYR A 296 -23.25 -2.46 -0.63
N LEU A 297 -22.99 -2.04 0.61
CA LEU A 297 -23.42 -0.75 1.10
C LEU A 297 -22.29 0.26 1.01
N PHE A 298 -22.63 1.42 0.47
CA PHE A 298 -21.71 2.55 0.39
C PHE A 298 -22.47 3.87 0.40
N GLY A 299 -21.77 4.97 0.59
CA GLY A 299 -22.38 6.28 0.53
C GLY A 299 -21.58 7.35 1.25
N THR A 300 -22.27 8.31 1.84
CA THR A 300 -21.64 9.49 2.43
C THR A 300 -22.40 9.95 3.66
N VAL A 301 -21.66 10.40 4.66
CA VAL A 301 -22.21 11.12 5.81
C VAL A 301 -21.45 12.43 6.00
N ARG A 302 -22.17 13.56 6.04
CA ARG A 302 -21.60 14.90 6.20
C ARG A 302 -21.96 15.44 7.57
N CYS A 303 -20.96 15.77 8.40
CA CYS A 303 -21.16 16.30 9.74
C CYS A 303 -20.21 17.48 10.01
N PRO A 304 -20.62 18.73 9.74
CA PRO A 304 -19.77 19.92 9.89
C PRO A 304 -19.22 20.13 11.30
N ALA A 305 -19.89 19.59 12.32
CA ALA A 305 -19.47 19.73 13.70
C ALA A 305 -18.17 18.99 14.03
N LEU A 306 -17.76 17.98 13.22
CA LEU A 306 -16.52 17.24 13.45
C LEU A 306 -15.28 18.14 13.31
N THR A 307 -15.17 18.90 12.23
CA THR A 307 -14.06 19.87 12.07
C THR A 307 -14.15 21.03 13.06
N GLY A 308 -15.37 21.46 13.41
CA GLY A 308 -15.57 22.47 14.45
C GLY A 308 -15.04 22.04 15.83
N GLN A 309 -15.24 20.79 16.23
CA GLN A 309 -14.68 20.25 17.47
C GLN A 309 -13.17 20.03 17.37
N LEU A 310 -12.70 19.55 16.22
CA LEU A 310 -11.28 19.38 15.95
C LEU A 310 -10.53 20.72 16.10
N GLY A 311 -11.06 21.82 15.57
CA GLY A 311 -10.51 23.17 15.77
C GLY A 311 -10.50 23.68 17.21
N ARG A 312 -11.25 23.06 18.12
CA ARG A 312 -11.24 23.35 19.57
C ARG A 312 -10.23 22.47 20.33
N GLY A 313 -9.40 21.70 19.63
CA GLY A 313 -8.42 20.78 20.22
C GLY A 313 -9.02 19.43 20.63
N VAL A 314 -10.24 19.12 20.22
CA VAL A 314 -10.85 17.80 20.49
C VAL A 314 -10.26 16.76 19.54
N ALA A 315 -9.75 15.65 20.07
CA ALA A 315 -9.19 14.56 19.28
C ALA A 315 -10.29 13.76 18.57
N ILE A 316 -10.83 14.31 17.47
CA ILE A 316 -11.88 13.70 16.64
C ILE A 316 -11.34 12.61 15.71
N ILE A 317 -10.10 12.75 15.25
CA ILE A 317 -9.37 11.75 14.46
C ILE A 317 -8.29 11.08 15.32
N SER A 318 -7.87 9.86 14.96
CA SER A 318 -6.74 9.21 15.62
C SER A 318 -5.44 9.98 15.41
N ASP A 319 -4.48 9.81 16.32
CA ASP A 319 -3.16 10.44 16.22
C ASP A 319 -2.41 9.98 14.96
N GLU A 320 -2.70 8.77 14.50
CA GLU A 320 -2.18 8.15 13.27
C GLU A 320 -2.89 8.65 12.00
N ARG A 321 -3.98 9.43 12.11
CA ARG A 321 -4.85 9.87 11.01
C ARG A 321 -5.49 8.73 10.20
N GLU A 322 -5.70 7.59 10.83
CA GLU A 322 -6.30 6.39 10.22
C GLU A 322 -7.83 6.32 10.39
N GLY A 323 -8.47 7.43 10.76
CA GLY A 323 -9.92 7.50 10.90
C GLY A 323 -10.40 8.26 12.14
N LEU A 324 -11.68 8.14 12.44
CA LEU A 324 -12.34 8.73 13.61
C LEU A 324 -11.85 8.09 14.91
N ASN A 325 -11.62 8.91 15.93
CA ASN A 325 -11.28 8.45 17.26
C ASN A 325 -12.53 8.05 18.06
N HIS A 326 -12.92 6.78 17.97
CA HIS A 326 -14.08 6.24 18.68
C HIS A 326 -13.98 6.32 20.22
N LYS A 327 -12.80 6.59 20.80
CA LYS A 327 -12.67 6.79 22.26
C LYS A 327 -13.22 8.15 22.70
N ASN A 328 -13.43 9.09 21.78
CA ASN A 328 -13.93 10.41 22.09
C ASN A 328 -15.46 10.40 22.28
N PRO A 329 -16.01 10.95 23.38
CA PRO A 329 -17.45 10.97 23.64
C PRO A 329 -18.29 11.68 22.57
N PHE A 330 -17.77 12.74 21.95
CA PHE A 330 -18.46 13.43 20.86
C PHE A 330 -18.58 12.53 19.63
N VAL A 331 -17.48 11.84 19.29
CA VAL A 331 -17.45 10.87 18.18
C VAL A 331 -18.38 9.70 18.46
N GLN A 332 -18.45 9.20 19.71
CA GLN A 332 -19.38 8.13 20.09
C GLN A 332 -20.85 8.54 19.93
N ALA A 333 -21.21 9.77 20.28
CA ALA A 333 -22.56 10.29 20.10
C ALA A 333 -22.96 10.38 18.62
N PHE A 334 -22.05 10.90 17.78
CA PHE A 334 -22.21 10.90 16.33
C PHE A 334 -22.31 9.47 15.77
N TRP A 335 -21.39 8.59 16.16
CA TRP A 335 -21.33 7.19 15.76
C TRP A 335 -22.64 6.47 16.03
N SER A 336 -23.15 6.58 17.26
CA SER A 336 -24.41 5.96 17.68
C SER A 336 -25.62 6.50 16.89
N ALA A 337 -25.61 7.79 16.53
CA ALA A 337 -26.68 8.37 15.73
C ALA A 337 -26.69 7.84 14.30
N VAL A 338 -25.52 7.77 13.65
CA VAL A 338 -25.40 7.21 12.30
C VAL A 338 -25.74 5.71 12.28
N SER A 339 -25.22 4.93 13.23
CA SER A 339 -25.56 3.50 13.36
C SER A 339 -27.06 3.28 13.45
N ARG A 340 -27.77 4.03 14.32
CA ARG A 340 -29.23 3.90 14.44
C ARG A 340 -29.96 4.18 13.14
N MET A 341 -29.47 5.14 12.36
CA MET A 341 -30.08 5.53 11.08
C MET A 341 -29.94 4.46 10.00
N ILE A 342 -28.78 3.79 9.91
CA ILE A 342 -28.52 2.78 8.87
C ILE A 342 -28.95 1.36 9.27
N ALA A 343 -29.20 1.10 10.56
CA ALA A 343 -29.56 -0.22 11.07
C ALA A 343 -30.72 -0.92 10.33
N PRO A 344 -31.83 -0.25 9.95
CA PRO A 344 -32.93 -0.90 9.23
C PRO A 344 -32.50 -1.44 7.86
N CYS A 345 -31.68 -0.68 7.12
CA CYS A 345 -31.19 -1.07 5.80
C CYS A 345 -30.24 -2.26 5.88
N VAL A 346 -29.33 -2.27 6.86
CA VAL A 346 -28.40 -3.40 7.07
C VAL A 346 -29.17 -4.68 7.40
N LYS A 347 -30.20 -4.60 8.25
CA LYS A 347 -31.03 -5.77 8.60
C LYS A 347 -31.78 -6.32 7.38
N ALA A 348 -32.32 -5.44 6.53
CA ALA A 348 -33.00 -5.85 5.30
C ALA A 348 -32.06 -6.61 4.35
N GLU A 349 -30.82 -6.14 4.18
CA GLU A 349 -29.81 -6.88 3.40
C GLU A 349 -29.50 -8.24 4.02
N GLN A 350 -29.29 -8.30 5.34
CA GLN A 350 -29.01 -9.56 6.03
C GLN A 350 -30.12 -10.60 5.85
N GLU A 351 -31.38 -10.17 5.83
CA GLU A 351 -32.53 -11.05 5.60
C GLU A 351 -32.59 -11.56 4.15
N ALA A 352 -32.35 -10.68 3.17
CA ALA A 352 -32.36 -11.04 1.75
C ALA A 352 -31.29 -12.11 1.40
N LEU A 353 -30.17 -12.10 2.12
CA LEU A 353 -29.00 -12.92 1.83
C LEU A 353 -29.04 -14.33 2.47
N ARG A 354 -30.06 -14.64 3.28
CA ARG A 354 -30.20 -15.96 3.94
C ARG A 354 -30.57 -17.12 3.00
N HIS A 355 -30.86 -16.85 1.73
CA HIS A 355 -31.51 -17.81 0.82
C HIS A 355 -30.63 -18.32 -0.35
N LEU A 356 -29.30 -18.25 -0.28
CA LEU A 356 -28.42 -18.58 -1.41
C LEU A 356 -27.89 -20.03 -1.39
N GLU A 357 -27.95 -20.70 -2.54
CA GLU A 357 -27.80 -22.16 -2.71
C GLU A 357 -26.39 -22.67 -3.10
N HIS A 358 -25.40 -21.80 -3.39
CA HIS A 358 -24.04 -22.24 -3.78
C HIS A 358 -22.99 -21.45 -3.03
N ALA A 359 -21.82 -22.04 -2.72
CA ALA A 359 -20.72 -21.37 -2.03
C ALA A 359 -19.41 -21.42 -2.83
N THR A 360 -18.57 -20.40 -2.73
CA THR A 360 -17.28 -20.18 -3.42
C THR A 360 -16.32 -19.53 -2.42
N ILE A 361 -15.02 -19.39 -2.68
CA ILE A 361 -14.09 -18.72 -1.74
C ILE A 361 -13.21 -17.68 -2.44
N SER A 362 -12.54 -16.84 -1.65
CA SER A 362 -11.55 -15.89 -2.18
C SER A 362 -10.36 -16.63 -2.81
N GLY A 363 -9.83 -16.11 -3.93
CA GLY A 363 -8.69 -16.73 -4.63
C GLY A 363 -7.42 -16.88 -3.79
N ARG A 364 -7.28 -16.11 -2.70
CA ARG A 364 -6.21 -16.30 -1.70
C ARG A 364 -6.44 -17.53 -0.83
N THR A 365 -7.67 -17.72 -0.34
CA THR A 365 -8.02 -18.90 0.47
C THR A 365 -7.98 -20.16 -0.39
N ASP A 366 -8.39 -20.05 -1.65
CA ASP A 366 -8.22 -21.08 -2.69
C ASP A 366 -6.76 -21.49 -2.83
N HIS A 367 -5.88 -20.51 -3.06
CA HIS A 367 -4.45 -20.76 -3.12
C HIS A 367 -3.86 -21.36 -1.82
N MET A 368 -4.34 -20.96 -0.64
CA MET A 368 -3.89 -21.52 0.63
C MET A 368 -4.30 -22.98 0.80
N ILE A 369 -5.53 -23.31 0.39
CA ILE A 369 -6.03 -24.68 0.40
C ILE A 369 -5.22 -25.51 -0.58
N ASP A 370 -4.95 -25.01 -1.79
CA ASP A 370 -4.10 -25.70 -2.76
C ASP A 370 -2.72 -26.03 -2.20
N VAL A 371 -2.06 -25.05 -1.56
CA VAL A 371 -0.74 -25.24 -0.92
C VAL A 371 -0.80 -26.24 0.23
N LEU A 372 -1.89 -26.23 1.01
CA LEU A 372 -2.12 -27.20 2.07
C LEU A 372 -2.28 -28.61 1.49
N LEU A 373 -3.14 -28.79 0.49
CA LEU A 373 -3.38 -30.09 -0.14
C LEU A 373 -2.08 -30.62 -0.77
N GLU A 374 -1.29 -29.76 -1.41
CA GLU A 374 0.06 -30.09 -1.91
C GLU A 374 0.99 -30.56 -0.79
N ARG A 375 1.02 -29.85 0.36
CA ARG A 375 1.83 -30.25 1.53
C ARG A 375 1.38 -31.61 2.09
N MET A 376 0.08 -31.86 2.17
CA MET A 376 -0.47 -33.10 2.71
C MET A 376 -0.27 -34.28 1.75
N ASN A 377 -0.39 -34.05 0.44
CA ASN A 377 0.01 -35.02 -0.59
C ASN A 377 1.48 -35.42 -0.44
N ARG A 378 2.38 -34.46 -0.20
CA ARG A 378 3.79 -34.75 0.05
C ARG A 378 4.00 -35.57 1.34
N ALA A 379 3.30 -35.22 2.41
CA ALA A 379 3.39 -35.95 3.69
C ALA A 379 2.90 -37.40 3.56
N ALA A 380 1.80 -37.63 2.84
CA ALA A 380 1.27 -38.96 2.55
C ALA A 380 2.35 -39.86 1.92
N VAL A 381 3.07 -39.33 0.93
CA VAL A 381 4.10 -40.07 0.19
C VAL A 381 5.40 -40.23 0.99
N GLN A 382 5.95 -39.13 1.53
CA GLN A 382 7.30 -39.11 2.10
C GLN A 382 7.36 -39.68 3.51
N ASP A 383 6.36 -39.37 4.34
CA ASP A 383 6.40 -39.70 5.76
C ASP A 383 5.62 -40.97 6.08
N LEU A 384 4.55 -41.24 5.32
CA LEU A 384 3.63 -42.36 5.54
C LEU A 384 3.80 -43.50 4.52
N GLY A 385 4.59 -43.28 3.45
CA GLY A 385 4.84 -44.30 2.42
C GLY A 385 3.64 -44.62 1.54
N ILE A 386 2.66 -43.71 1.45
CA ILE A 386 1.46 -43.86 0.63
C ILE A 386 1.80 -43.44 -0.80
N HIS A 387 1.92 -44.39 -1.73
CA HIS A 387 2.36 -44.12 -3.11
C HIS A 387 1.22 -44.17 -4.13
N ILE A 388 1.14 -43.13 -4.96
CA ILE A 388 0.34 -43.04 -6.21
C ILE A 388 1.34 -42.57 -7.33
N PRO A 389 1.25 -42.93 -8.63
CA PRO A 389 2.38 -42.82 -9.61
C PRO A 389 2.77 -41.38 -10.12
N PRO A 390 4.03 -41.12 -10.62
CA PRO A 390 4.98 -39.95 -10.46
C PRO A 390 5.06 -38.95 -11.65
N PRO A 391 5.90 -37.84 -11.72
CA PRO A 391 7.18 -37.43 -11.04
C PRO A 391 7.30 -35.96 -10.49
N ALA A 392 8.20 -35.63 -9.53
CA ALA A 392 9.61 -35.12 -9.50
C ALA A 392 9.83 -33.56 -9.43
N GLU A 393 10.33 -33.08 -8.27
CA GLU A 393 10.56 -31.66 -7.80
C GLU A 393 12.05 -31.26 -7.67
N LEU A 394 12.36 -29.99 -7.28
CA LEU A 394 13.28 -29.55 -6.16
C LEU A 394 13.31 -27.99 -5.89
N PRO A 395 13.84 -27.46 -4.73
CA PRO A 395 13.38 -26.23 -4.00
C PRO A 395 14.43 -25.16 -3.46
N GLY A 396 13.96 -23.93 -3.08
CA GLY A 396 14.21 -23.08 -1.83
C GLY A 396 15.45 -22.14 -1.60
N THR A 397 15.27 -20.85 -1.13
CA THR A 397 16.27 -19.71 -1.08
C THR A 397 16.49 -18.87 0.24
N HIS A 398 17.65 -18.18 0.34
CA HIS A 398 18.22 -17.22 1.34
C HIS A 398 18.17 -15.73 0.86
N PRO A 399 18.52 -14.66 1.66
CA PRO A 399 18.58 -13.27 1.16
C PRO A 399 19.67 -13.04 0.10
N ASP A 400 19.43 -12.15 -0.87
CA ASP A 400 20.28 -11.95 -2.05
C ASP A 400 21.72 -11.53 -1.67
N PRO A 401 22.72 -12.38 -1.94
CA PRO A 401 24.14 -12.15 -1.64
C PRO A 401 24.81 -10.95 -2.30
N LEU A 402 24.16 -10.30 -3.28
CA LEU A 402 24.72 -9.22 -4.08
C LEU A 402 23.66 -8.14 -4.34
N ARG A 403 23.89 -6.88 -3.95
CA ARG A 403 22.94 -5.77 -4.20
C ARG A 403 23.60 -4.39 -4.19
N PHE A 404 23.00 -3.39 -4.82
CA PHE A 404 23.40 -1.99 -4.62
C PHE A 404 22.79 -1.42 -3.34
N SER A 405 23.46 -0.46 -2.70
CA SER A 405 22.88 0.29 -1.58
C SER A 405 21.68 1.14 -2.05
N THR A 406 21.78 1.68 -3.26
CA THR A 406 20.73 2.42 -3.94
C THR A 406 20.67 1.92 -5.37
N PRO A 407 19.54 1.34 -5.82
CA PRO A 407 19.44 0.78 -7.18
C PRO A 407 19.12 1.85 -8.24
N PHE A 408 18.88 3.10 -7.86
CA PHE A 408 18.53 4.19 -8.76
C PHE A 408 19.12 5.54 -8.32
N TYR A 409 19.75 6.26 -9.24
CA TYR A 409 20.30 7.61 -9.03
C TYR A 409 19.70 8.61 -10.03
N TYR A 410 19.16 9.72 -9.52
CA TYR A 410 18.71 10.87 -10.34
C TYR A 410 19.51 12.12 -9.91
N ARG A 411 20.38 12.64 -10.79
CA ARG A 411 21.42 13.62 -10.40
C ARG A 411 21.56 14.79 -11.38
N PRO A 412 21.96 15.99 -10.91
CA PRO A 412 22.17 17.14 -11.79
C PRO A 412 23.50 17.01 -12.54
N PRO A 413 23.62 17.61 -13.74
CA PRO A 413 24.88 17.62 -14.47
C PRO A 413 26.00 18.32 -13.69
N GLY A 414 27.23 17.81 -13.81
CA GLY A 414 28.45 18.40 -13.23
C GLY A 414 28.68 18.10 -11.75
N HIS A 415 27.81 17.34 -11.09
CA HIS A 415 27.95 17.00 -9.67
C HIS A 415 28.38 15.54 -9.48
N PRO A 416 29.53 15.26 -8.82
CA PRO A 416 29.96 13.91 -8.52
C PRO A 416 29.11 13.26 -7.42
N PHE A 417 28.87 11.95 -7.52
CA PHE A 417 28.13 11.16 -6.52
C PHE A 417 28.67 9.73 -6.41
N HIS A 418 28.40 9.07 -5.28
CA HIS A 418 28.90 7.72 -5.00
C HIS A 418 27.84 6.64 -5.24
N VAL A 419 28.23 5.59 -5.97
CA VAL A 419 27.47 4.35 -6.15
C VAL A 419 28.13 3.24 -5.36
N THR A 420 27.38 2.60 -4.46
CA THR A 420 27.91 1.56 -3.57
C THR A 420 27.24 0.20 -3.82
N LEU A 421 28.07 -0.83 -4.00
CA LEU A 421 27.67 -2.23 -4.05
C LEU A 421 27.93 -2.89 -2.71
N LEU A 422 26.96 -3.65 -2.20
CA LEU A 422 27.00 -4.44 -0.99
C LEU A 422 26.90 -5.93 -1.34
N LEU A 423 27.72 -6.75 -0.68
CA LEU A 423 27.68 -8.20 -0.85
C LEU A 423 27.88 -8.91 0.48
N ASP A 424 27.34 -10.12 0.59
CA ASP A 424 27.57 -11.04 1.71
C ASP A 424 28.72 -12.00 1.33
N PRO A 425 29.96 -11.80 1.84
CA PRO A 425 31.10 -12.61 1.43
C PRO A 425 30.92 -14.11 1.70
N ASP A 426 30.12 -14.47 2.71
CA ASP A 426 29.91 -15.86 3.14
C ASP A 426 29.04 -16.67 2.16
N ALA A 427 28.38 -15.99 1.21
CA ALA A 427 27.50 -16.60 0.24
C ALA A 427 28.17 -16.90 -1.12
N PHE A 428 29.47 -16.62 -1.26
CA PHE A 428 30.25 -16.85 -2.47
C PHE A 428 31.34 -17.91 -2.26
N ALA A 429 31.74 -18.58 -3.34
CA ALA A 429 32.80 -19.58 -3.29
C ALA A 429 34.19 -18.92 -3.21
N GLU A 430 35.15 -19.65 -2.64
CA GLU A 430 36.55 -19.21 -2.60
C GLU A 430 37.11 -19.10 -4.03
N GLY A 431 37.40 -17.87 -4.47
CA GLY A 431 37.86 -17.56 -5.83
C GLY A 431 36.83 -16.88 -6.72
N ASP A 432 35.59 -16.69 -6.28
CA ASP A 432 34.59 -15.93 -7.03
C ASP A 432 35.07 -14.49 -7.27
N THR A 433 34.81 -14.01 -8.49
CA THR A 433 35.16 -12.67 -8.94
C THR A 433 33.93 -11.84 -9.21
N LEU A 434 33.94 -10.59 -8.76
CA LEU A 434 32.96 -9.59 -9.18
C LEU A 434 33.30 -9.12 -10.58
N GLU A 435 32.32 -9.24 -11.47
CA GLU A 435 32.37 -8.80 -12.86
C GLU A 435 31.40 -7.63 -13.04
N PRO A 436 31.86 -6.38 -12.83
CA PRO A 436 31.04 -5.23 -13.13
C PRO A 436 31.01 -4.92 -14.63
N ASP A 437 29.83 -4.62 -15.14
CA ASP A 437 29.51 -4.23 -16.50
C ASP A 437 28.84 -2.85 -16.46
N PHE A 438 29.41 -1.90 -17.18
CA PHE A 438 29.04 -0.49 -17.14
C PHE A 438 28.57 -0.06 -18.53
N ASP A 439 27.26 0.06 -18.70
CA ASP A 439 26.65 0.66 -19.90
C ASP A 439 26.43 2.14 -19.64
N LEU A 440 27.51 2.91 -19.76
CA LEU A 440 27.54 4.35 -19.51
C LEU A 440 27.74 5.14 -20.82
N PRO A 441 26.94 6.19 -21.10
CA PRO A 441 27.15 7.05 -22.26
C PRO A 441 28.40 7.91 -22.08
N GLU A 442 28.95 8.46 -23.17
CA GLU A 442 30.19 9.29 -23.15
C GLU A 442 30.15 10.46 -22.14
N GLY A 443 28.96 10.96 -21.82
CA GLY A 443 28.76 12.02 -20.84
C GLY A 443 28.81 11.58 -19.37
N LEU A 444 28.94 10.29 -19.06
CA LEU A 444 28.90 9.76 -17.69
C LEU A 444 30.22 9.07 -17.34
N LEU A 445 31.02 9.74 -16.52
CA LEU A 445 32.35 9.31 -16.10
C LEU A 445 32.26 8.51 -14.80
N VAL A 446 33.11 7.49 -14.67
CA VAL A 446 33.21 6.63 -13.48
C VAL A 446 34.67 6.49 -13.02
N GLU A 447 34.89 6.66 -11.72
CA GLU A 447 36.19 6.53 -11.06
C GLU A 447 36.05 5.72 -9.75
N PRO A 448 36.93 4.73 -9.45
CA PRO A 448 37.96 4.19 -10.34
C PRO A 448 37.34 3.44 -11.52
N ALA A 449 38.14 3.20 -12.56
CA ALA A 449 37.69 2.45 -13.73
C ALA A 449 37.16 1.06 -13.32
N PRO A 450 36.07 0.57 -13.94
CA PRO A 450 35.52 -0.74 -13.66
C PRO A 450 36.55 -1.82 -13.88
N THR A 451 36.82 -2.61 -12.85
CA THR A 451 37.75 -3.74 -12.92
C THR A 451 37.14 -4.95 -12.26
N ARG A 452 37.54 -6.12 -12.74
CA ARG A 452 37.19 -7.39 -12.09
C ARG A 452 37.98 -7.52 -10.80
N VAL A 453 37.31 -7.86 -9.71
CA VAL A 453 37.93 -7.96 -8.39
C VAL A 453 37.55 -9.29 -7.75
N ALA A 454 38.52 -10.02 -7.23
CA ALA A 454 38.25 -11.22 -6.44
C ALA A 454 37.54 -10.84 -5.14
N ILE A 455 36.47 -11.55 -4.78
CA ILE A 455 35.66 -11.22 -3.58
C ILE A 455 36.51 -11.25 -2.31
N GLY A 456 37.43 -12.22 -2.19
CA GLY A 456 38.36 -12.31 -1.06
C GLY A 456 39.42 -11.20 -0.99
N ALA A 457 39.57 -10.39 -2.05
CA ALA A 457 40.52 -9.27 -2.10
C ALA A 457 39.87 -7.90 -1.80
N LEU A 458 38.57 -7.87 -1.52
CA LEU A 458 37.84 -6.63 -1.27
C LEU A 458 38.26 -5.97 0.04
N THR A 459 38.53 -4.66 -0.03
CA THR A 459 38.88 -3.85 1.14
C THR A 459 38.06 -2.55 1.12
N PRO A 460 37.11 -2.35 2.05
CA PRO A 460 36.67 -3.29 3.09
C PRO A 460 35.91 -4.50 2.51
N PRO A 461 35.91 -5.66 3.20
CA PRO A 461 35.15 -6.83 2.78
C PRO A 461 33.65 -6.49 2.73
N GLY A 462 32.95 -7.01 1.72
CA GLY A 462 31.51 -6.82 1.59
C GLY A 462 31.05 -5.55 0.87
N ARG A 463 31.97 -4.67 0.42
CA ARG A 463 31.61 -3.36 -0.15
C ARG A 463 32.55 -2.90 -1.27
N ILE A 464 31.97 -2.37 -2.35
CA ILE A 464 32.68 -1.62 -3.41
C ILE A 464 32.01 -0.27 -3.60
N GLU A 465 32.79 0.76 -3.92
CA GLU A 465 32.29 2.10 -4.20
C GLU A 465 32.92 2.69 -5.47
N TRP A 466 32.08 3.36 -6.27
CA TRP A 466 32.48 4.14 -7.45
C TRP A 466 31.97 5.57 -7.33
N THR A 467 32.77 6.54 -7.77
CA THR A 467 32.38 7.94 -7.95
C THR A 467 31.99 8.16 -9.40
N LEU A 468 30.76 8.63 -9.64
CA LEU A 468 30.23 8.92 -10.97
C LEU A 468 30.02 10.43 -11.13
N THR A 469 30.27 10.96 -12.33
CA THR A 469 29.99 12.36 -12.71
C THR A 469 29.34 12.41 -14.07
N GLY A 470 28.12 12.96 -14.15
CA GLY A 470 27.41 13.15 -15.42
C GLY A 470 27.57 14.57 -15.93
N ASN A 471 28.15 14.80 -17.11
CA ASN A 471 28.41 16.13 -17.66
C ASN A 471 27.32 16.62 -18.62
N ALA A 472 26.49 15.72 -19.14
CA ALA A 472 25.38 16.03 -20.05
C ALA A 472 24.04 15.67 -19.42
N ALA A 473 23.07 16.57 -19.47
CA ALA A 473 21.69 16.25 -19.09
C ALA A 473 21.07 15.23 -20.05
N ASP A 474 20.02 14.58 -19.57
CA ASP A 474 19.29 13.49 -20.24
C ASP A 474 20.14 12.24 -20.54
N SER A 475 21.28 12.11 -19.85
CA SER A 475 22.13 10.93 -19.94
C SER A 475 21.60 9.83 -19.02
N ARG A 476 21.45 8.62 -19.57
CA ARG A 476 21.09 7.41 -18.81
C ARG A 476 22.24 6.41 -18.87
N GLY A 477 22.63 5.88 -17.72
CA GLY A 477 23.59 4.79 -17.61
C GLY A 477 23.05 3.64 -16.76
N GLU A 478 23.57 2.44 -16.99
CA GLU A 478 23.26 1.26 -16.17
C GLU A 478 24.56 0.61 -15.69
N ILE A 479 24.57 0.14 -14.45
CA ILE A 479 25.66 -0.66 -13.88
C ILE A 479 25.07 -2.02 -13.49
N THR A 480 25.63 -3.08 -14.06
CA THR A 480 25.31 -4.46 -13.68
C THR A 480 26.54 -5.07 -13.03
N VAL A 481 26.39 -5.79 -11.93
CA VAL A 481 27.51 -6.53 -11.32
C VAL A 481 27.11 -7.99 -11.18
N ARG A 482 27.97 -8.91 -11.61
CA ARG A 482 27.77 -10.36 -11.46
C ARG A 482 28.86 -10.97 -10.59
N ALA A 483 28.51 -11.99 -9.80
CA ALA A 483 29.46 -12.89 -9.16
C ALA A 483 28.79 -14.24 -8.93
N GLY A 484 29.39 -15.32 -9.44
CA GLY A 484 28.77 -16.64 -9.43
C GLY A 484 27.38 -16.60 -10.07
N ASP A 485 26.38 -17.11 -9.34
CA ASP A 485 24.97 -17.13 -9.76
C ASP A 485 24.20 -15.84 -9.41
N TYR A 486 24.87 -14.86 -8.78
CA TYR A 486 24.24 -13.64 -8.29
C TYR A 486 24.52 -12.46 -9.21
N TRP A 487 23.56 -11.54 -9.29
CA TRP A 487 23.71 -10.29 -10.01
C TRP A 487 22.99 -9.15 -9.29
N ALA A 488 23.51 -7.95 -9.45
CA ALA A 488 22.91 -6.71 -8.98
C ALA A 488 22.87 -5.69 -10.11
N TRP A 489 21.91 -4.77 -10.06
CA TRP A 489 21.71 -3.77 -11.10
C TRP A 489 21.36 -2.41 -10.52
N CYS A 490 21.89 -1.37 -11.14
CA CYS A 490 21.74 0.03 -10.77
C CYS A 490 21.50 0.90 -12.02
N GLU A 491 20.56 1.83 -11.94
CA GLU A 491 20.26 2.79 -13.01
C GLU A 491 20.60 4.21 -12.58
N ILE A 492 21.17 4.97 -13.51
CA ILE A 492 21.59 6.35 -13.30
C ILE A 492 20.94 7.23 -14.37
N VAL A 493 20.38 8.35 -13.95
CA VAL A 493 19.80 9.38 -14.82
C VAL A 493 20.36 10.74 -14.42
N VAL A 494 20.90 11.45 -15.40
CA VAL A 494 21.41 12.82 -15.25
C VAL A 494 20.40 13.78 -15.86
N ALA A 495 19.90 14.76 -15.11
CA ALA A 495 18.87 15.68 -15.60
C ALA A 495 19.00 17.07 -14.98
N HIS A 496 18.77 18.13 -15.77
CA HIS A 496 18.87 19.52 -15.30
C HIS A 496 17.94 19.85 -14.13
N GLN A 497 16.81 19.15 -14.03
CA GLN A 497 15.82 19.38 -13.00
C GLN A 497 16.10 18.64 -11.68
N ALA A 498 17.16 17.82 -11.60
CA ALA A 498 17.50 17.07 -10.39
C ALA A 498 17.99 17.99 -9.25
N GLY A 499 17.69 17.63 -7.99
CA GLY A 499 18.23 18.30 -6.80
C GLY A 499 19.66 17.85 -6.46
N ILE A 500 20.33 18.61 -5.60
CA ILE A 500 21.68 18.29 -5.13
C ILE A 500 21.55 17.21 -4.03
N ALA A 501 21.49 15.95 -4.43
CA ALA A 501 21.41 14.86 -3.47
C ALA A 501 22.78 14.62 -2.79
N HIS A 502 22.81 14.70 -1.47
CA HIS A 502 23.97 14.34 -0.64
C HIS A 502 24.02 12.80 -0.45
N ALA A 503 25.23 12.22 -0.36
CA ALA A 503 25.45 10.78 -0.39
C ALA A 503 24.65 10.02 0.71
N HIS A 504 23.94 8.97 0.30
CA HIS A 504 23.13 8.11 1.19
C HIS A 504 23.85 6.78 1.48
N HIS A 505 24.06 6.47 2.76
CA HIS A 505 24.39 5.12 3.23
C HIS A 505 23.37 4.68 4.28
N GLY A 506 22.54 3.69 3.95
CA GLY A 506 21.62 3.11 4.93
C GLY A 506 21.02 1.80 4.42
N ALA A 507 21.51 0.67 4.92
CA ALA A 507 20.96 -0.64 4.61
C ALA A 507 19.68 -0.88 5.42
N MET A 508 18.52 -0.92 4.76
CA MET A 508 17.31 -1.54 5.30
C MET A 508 17.20 -2.99 4.80
N ARG A 509 16.83 -3.90 5.71
CA ARG A 509 16.67 -5.33 5.45
C ARG A 509 15.28 -5.57 4.84
N SER A 510 15.24 -6.06 3.61
CA SER A 510 14.02 -6.41 2.88
C SER A 510 13.77 -7.93 2.88
N HIS A 511 12.50 -8.32 2.98
CA HIS A 511 12.01 -9.67 2.71
C HIS A 511 11.08 -9.58 1.50
N ALA A 512 11.36 -10.33 0.43
CA ALA A 512 10.45 -10.48 -0.71
C ALA A 512 10.43 -11.93 -1.22
N ARG A 513 9.23 -12.38 -1.60
CA ARG A 513 8.86 -13.76 -1.95
C ARG A 513 8.65 -13.87 -3.46
N ALA A 514 9.24 -14.87 -4.11
CA ALA A 514 9.04 -15.15 -5.54
C ALA A 514 8.00 -16.28 -5.77
N PRO A 515 7.20 -16.24 -6.87
CA PRO A 515 6.22 -17.29 -7.19
C PRO A 515 6.54 -18.16 -8.44
N ARG A 516 5.88 -19.35 -8.50
CA ARG A 516 5.52 -20.24 -9.65
C ARG A 516 6.39 -21.49 -9.93
N PRO A 517 5.90 -22.54 -10.65
CA PRO A 517 4.53 -23.05 -10.91
C PRO A 517 4.34 -24.56 -10.55
N ALA A 518 3.09 -25.02 -10.36
CA ALA A 518 2.74 -26.43 -10.13
C ALA A 518 2.66 -27.25 -11.44
N ARG A 519 3.18 -28.50 -11.42
CA ARG A 519 2.94 -29.56 -12.42
C ARG A 519 2.64 -30.86 -11.67
N ASP A 520 1.40 -31.35 -11.77
CA ASP A 520 1.00 -32.66 -11.24
C ASP A 520 1.19 -33.76 -12.29
N HIS A 521 1.48 -34.96 -11.80
CA HIS A 521 1.82 -36.14 -12.55
C HIS A 521 1.14 -37.43 -12.06
N GLY A 522 0.04 -37.33 -11.30
CA GLY A 522 -0.81 -38.48 -10.95
C GLY A 522 -0.52 -39.12 -9.60
N VAL A 523 0.30 -38.48 -8.74
CA VAL A 523 0.70 -38.96 -7.40
C VAL A 523 -0.21 -38.43 -6.29
N GLN A 524 -1.00 -37.41 -6.60
CA GLN A 524 -1.71 -36.66 -5.59
C GLN A 524 -2.97 -37.41 -5.13
N MET A 525 -3.08 -37.55 -3.81
CA MET A 525 -4.20 -38.16 -3.10
C MET A 525 -5.36 -37.18 -2.97
N PHE A 526 -5.07 -35.89 -2.74
CA PHE A 526 -6.03 -34.81 -2.73
C PHE A 526 -5.83 -33.93 -3.98
N MET A 527 -6.73 -34.03 -4.95
CA MET A 527 -6.71 -33.28 -6.21
C MET A 527 -7.34 -31.88 -6.10
N GLY A 528 -8.03 -31.62 -5.00
CA GLY A 528 -8.72 -30.36 -4.77
C GLY A 528 -9.83 -30.52 -3.74
N TYR A 529 -10.75 -29.59 -3.78
CA TYR A 529 -11.91 -29.54 -2.90
C TYR A 529 -13.09 -28.90 -3.64
N ASP A 530 -14.30 -29.09 -3.12
CA ASP A 530 -15.50 -28.50 -3.70
C ASP A 530 -16.55 -28.19 -2.63
N PHE A 531 -17.42 -27.22 -2.89
CA PHE A 531 -18.53 -26.84 -2.01
C PHE A 531 -19.83 -27.41 -2.54
N ARG A 532 -20.40 -28.38 -1.82
CA ARG A 532 -21.62 -29.05 -2.27
C ARG A 532 -22.66 -29.08 -1.16
N ALA A 533 -23.91 -28.93 -1.58
CA ALA A 533 -25.04 -29.23 -0.71
C ALA A 533 -25.15 -30.76 -0.61
N LEU A 534 -24.76 -31.34 0.52
CA LEU A 534 -24.91 -32.77 0.75
C LEU A 534 -26.32 -33.08 1.30
N ASP A 535 -26.78 -34.32 1.12
CA ASP A 535 -28.13 -34.78 1.54
C ASP A 535 -28.29 -34.95 3.06
N ASN A 536 -27.28 -34.57 3.84
CA ASN A 536 -27.32 -34.52 5.30
C ASN A 536 -26.87 -33.15 5.80
N ASP A 537 -27.30 -32.76 7.00
CA ASP A 537 -26.90 -31.52 7.68
C ASP A 537 -25.90 -31.77 8.82
N LEU A 538 -25.54 -33.04 9.06
CA LEU A 538 -24.67 -33.49 10.13
C LEU A 538 -23.19 -33.48 9.75
N ASP A 539 -22.84 -33.91 8.53
CA ASP A 539 -21.44 -33.98 8.10
C ASP A 539 -21.02 -32.61 7.54
N ARG A 540 -20.02 -31.99 8.17
CA ARG A 540 -19.53 -30.66 7.77
C ARG A 540 -18.59 -30.73 6.55
N ALA A 541 -17.86 -31.83 6.38
CA ALA A 541 -17.01 -32.11 5.22
C ALA A 541 -16.73 -33.62 5.11
N VAL A 542 -16.50 -34.11 3.88
CA VAL A 542 -16.19 -35.51 3.57
C VAL A 542 -15.14 -35.62 2.45
N TYR A 543 -14.44 -36.74 2.34
CA TYR A 543 -13.57 -37.03 1.19
C TYR A 543 -14.31 -37.88 0.15
N SER A 544 -14.22 -37.52 -1.13
CA SER A 544 -14.73 -38.28 -2.28
C SER A 544 -13.59 -39.09 -2.91
N PRO A 545 -13.55 -40.43 -2.76
CA PRO A 545 -12.48 -41.25 -3.33
C PRO A 545 -12.47 -41.27 -4.87
N ASP A 546 -13.66 -41.21 -5.49
CA ASP A 546 -13.81 -41.24 -6.94
C ASP A 546 -13.29 -39.96 -7.60
N GLU A 547 -13.50 -38.81 -6.96
CA GLU A 547 -13.06 -37.49 -7.45
C GLU A 547 -11.70 -37.07 -6.87
N ARG A 548 -11.24 -37.76 -5.82
CA ARG A 548 -10.06 -37.41 -5.01
C ARG A 548 -10.13 -35.99 -4.45
N GLN A 549 -11.33 -35.55 -4.08
CA GLN A 549 -11.58 -34.19 -3.59
C GLN A 549 -12.20 -34.20 -2.21
N ILE A 550 -11.93 -33.14 -1.44
CA ILE A 550 -12.61 -32.88 -0.17
C ILE A 550 -13.87 -32.07 -0.44
N LEU A 551 -15.04 -32.61 -0.11
CA LEU A 551 -16.33 -31.95 -0.28
C LEU A 551 -16.76 -31.29 1.02
N ILE A 552 -16.96 -29.97 1.00
CA ILE A 552 -17.43 -29.18 2.16
C ILE A 552 -18.93 -28.95 2.04
N ASN A 553 -19.67 -29.32 3.08
CA ASN A 553 -21.12 -29.31 3.08
C ASN A 553 -21.69 -27.91 3.35
N THR A 554 -22.23 -27.27 2.32
CA THR A 554 -22.81 -25.92 2.43
C THR A 554 -24.15 -25.87 3.19
N ARG A 555 -24.77 -27.03 3.46
CA ARG A 555 -26.01 -27.13 4.25
C ARG A 555 -25.76 -27.29 5.75
N ALA A 556 -24.54 -27.58 6.18
CA ALA A 556 -24.23 -27.72 7.59
C ALA A 556 -24.37 -26.37 8.33
N PRO A 557 -25.15 -26.26 9.42
CA PRO A 557 -25.45 -24.98 10.07
C PRO A 557 -24.21 -24.20 10.51
N THR A 558 -23.16 -24.90 10.95
CA THR A 558 -21.89 -24.28 11.36
C THR A 558 -21.06 -23.76 10.19
N VAL A 559 -21.24 -24.32 8.99
CA VAL A 559 -20.57 -23.90 7.75
C VAL A 559 -21.24 -22.64 7.19
N GLN A 560 -22.58 -22.59 7.23
CA GLN A 560 -23.38 -21.45 6.75
C GLN A 560 -23.05 -20.13 7.46
N LEU A 561 -22.61 -20.16 8.72
CA LEU A 561 -22.18 -18.97 9.47
C LEU A 561 -21.02 -18.22 8.80
N TYR A 562 -20.28 -18.91 7.94
CA TYR A 562 -19.07 -18.40 7.31
C TYR A 562 -19.24 -18.11 5.82
N VAL A 563 -20.42 -18.36 5.26
CA VAL A 563 -20.78 -18.03 3.88
C VAL A 563 -21.49 -16.66 3.88
N ASP A 564 -21.19 -15.84 2.90
CA ASP A 564 -21.80 -14.53 2.70
C ASP A 564 -23.05 -14.61 1.81
N GLY A 565 -23.67 -13.46 1.60
CA GLY A 565 -24.86 -13.29 0.78
C GLY A 565 -24.65 -13.35 -0.72
N ARG A 566 -23.53 -13.87 -1.21
CA ARG A 566 -23.37 -14.29 -2.60
C ARG A 566 -23.01 -15.75 -2.69
N GLY A 567 -22.93 -16.44 -1.56
CA GLY A 567 -22.31 -17.74 -1.55
C GLY A 567 -20.81 -17.65 -1.63
N HIS A 568 -20.13 -16.75 -0.92
CA HIS A 568 -18.69 -16.77 -0.77
C HIS A 568 -18.30 -16.99 0.69
N PHE A 569 -17.32 -17.84 0.97
CA PHE A 569 -16.79 -17.95 2.32
C PHE A 569 -15.99 -16.70 2.67
N ARG A 570 -16.24 -16.18 3.87
CA ARG A 570 -15.51 -15.07 4.46
C ARG A 570 -14.08 -15.50 4.76
N ASP A 571 -13.13 -14.56 4.76
CA ASP A 571 -11.77 -14.83 5.25
C ASP A 571 -11.73 -15.32 6.72
N SER A 572 -12.75 -15.00 7.53
CA SER A 572 -12.89 -15.54 8.89
C SER A 572 -13.18 -17.04 8.93
N ALA A 573 -13.63 -17.62 7.80
CA ALA A 573 -13.83 -19.05 7.64
C ALA A 573 -12.54 -19.85 7.69
N ARG A 574 -11.36 -19.23 7.57
CA ARG A 574 -10.08 -19.94 7.50
C ARG A 574 -9.84 -20.89 8.67
N LEU A 575 -10.25 -20.52 9.89
CA LEU A 575 -10.12 -21.40 11.06
C LEU A 575 -11.08 -22.60 10.98
N LEU A 576 -12.31 -22.35 10.52
CA LEU A 576 -13.28 -23.41 10.24
C LEU A 576 -12.75 -24.35 9.15
N LEU A 577 -12.29 -23.80 8.04
CA LEU A 577 -11.73 -24.57 6.94
C LEU A 577 -10.52 -25.39 7.43
N ALA A 578 -9.61 -24.80 8.22
CA ALA A 578 -8.50 -25.54 8.83
C ALA A 578 -8.96 -26.76 9.63
N GLU A 579 -10.00 -26.61 10.46
CA GLU A 579 -10.60 -27.70 11.22
C GLU A 579 -11.17 -28.79 10.30
N LEU A 580 -11.96 -28.40 9.30
CA LEU A 580 -12.59 -29.34 8.36
C LEU A 580 -11.57 -30.11 7.52
N PHE A 581 -10.58 -29.40 6.96
CA PHE A 581 -9.49 -30.03 6.21
C PHE A 581 -8.65 -30.94 7.11
N MET A 582 -8.32 -30.51 8.33
CA MET A 582 -7.58 -31.36 9.27
C MET A 582 -8.34 -32.65 9.57
N ASP A 583 -9.64 -32.55 9.85
CA ASP A 583 -10.46 -33.72 10.20
C ASP A 583 -10.53 -34.71 9.03
N VAL A 584 -10.87 -34.24 7.82
CA VAL A 584 -10.99 -35.09 6.63
C VAL A 584 -9.64 -35.69 6.21
N ILE A 585 -8.57 -34.88 6.16
CA ILE A 585 -7.24 -35.35 5.76
C ILE A 585 -6.70 -36.37 6.76
N SER A 586 -6.86 -36.10 8.06
CA SER A 586 -6.36 -37.02 9.08
C SER A 586 -7.11 -38.36 9.09
N ASP A 587 -8.42 -38.33 8.83
CA ASP A 587 -9.23 -39.54 8.70
C ASP A 587 -8.79 -40.37 7.50
N GLU A 588 -8.60 -39.73 6.34
CA GLU A 588 -8.27 -40.44 5.11
C GLU A 588 -6.84 -41.00 5.13
N LEU A 589 -5.86 -40.24 5.63
CA LEU A 589 -4.49 -40.75 5.82
C LEU A 589 -4.46 -41.92 6.80
N ALA A 590 -5.25 -41.87 7.89
CA ALA A 590 -5.33 -42.95 8.85
C ALA A 590 -5.90 -44.24 8.24
N ARG A 591 -6.90 -44.13 7.35
CA ARG A 591 -7.45 -45.29 6.60
C ARG A 591 -6.38 -45.93 5.73
N HIS A 592 -5.68 -45.14 4.90
CA HIS A 592 -4.61 -45.66 4.03
C HIS A 592 -3.42 -46.25 4.81
N MET A 593 -3.07 -45.71 5.98
CA MET A 593 -2.04 -46.30 6.85
C MET A 593 -2.39 -47.71 7.35
N LEU A 594 -3.69 -48.03 7.42
CA LEU A 594 -4.22 -49.30 7.90
C LEU A 594 -4.59 -50.27 6.77
N GLU A 595 -4.68 -49.80 5.52
CA GLU A 595 -4.91 -50.65 4.35
C GLU A 595 -3.89 -51.80 4.28
N GLY A 596 -4.38 -53.03 4.17
CA GLY A 596 -3.56 -54.25 4.11
C GLY A 596 -3.13 -54.83 5.47
N ARG A 597 -3.57 -54.27 6.60
CA ARG A 597 -3.34 -54.85 7.95
C ARG A 597 -4.55 -55.65 8.44
N GLU A 598 -4.33 -56.73 9.21
CA GLU A 598 -5.41 -57.61 9.74
C GLU A 598 -6.44 -56.88 10.63
N ASN A 599 -6.12 -55.69 11.15
CA ASN A 599 -6.98 -54.86 12.00
C ASN A 599 -7.51 -53.59 11.30
N ALA A 600 -7.54 -53.54 9.96
CA ALA A 600 -7.95 -52.34 9.21
C ALA A 600 -9.37 -51.83 9.53
N SER A 601 -10.23 -52.67 10.09
CA SER A 601 -11.62 -52.35 10.46
C SER A 601 -11.82 -52.08 11.96
N ASP A 602 -10.77 -52.08 12.77
CA ASP A 602 -10.86 -51.83 14.22
C ASP A 602 -10.99 -50.31 14.50
N PRO A 603 -12.11 -49.84 15.09
CA PRO A 603 -12.32 -48.43 15.42
C PRO A 603 -11.25 -47.85 16.34
N ALA A 604 -10.69 -48.65 17.25
CA ALA A 604 -9.64 -48.20 18.17
C ALA A 604 -8.30 -47.98 17.44
N ALA A 605 -8.00 -48.85 16.47
CA ALA A 605 -6.82 -48.72 15.62
C ALA A 605 -6.91 -47.50 14.69
N LEU A 606 -8.08 -47.26 14.08
CA LEU A 606 -8.32 -46.08 13.25
C LEU A 606 -8.22 -44.78 14.06
N HIS A 607 -8.82 -44.75 15.25
CA HIS A 607 -8.74 -43.59 16.13
C HIS A 607 -7.30 -43.28 16.56
N THR A 608 -6.51 -44.31 16.88
CA THR A 608 -5.09 -44.16 17.24
C THR A 608 -4.27 -43.64 16.06
N ALA A 609 -4.46 -44.19 14.86
CA ALA A 609 -3.78 -43.73 13.65
C ALA A 609 -4.13 -42.27 13.32
N LYS A 610 -5.42 -41.89 13.43
CA LYS A 610 -5.87 -40.51 13.23
C LYS A 610 -5.23 -39.53 14.21
N LEU A 611 -5.16 -39.89 15.49
CA LEU A 611 -4.50 -39.06 16.50
C LEU A 611 -3.01 -38.87 16.21
N ASP A 612 -2.33 -39.90 15.69
CA ASP A 612 -0.92 -39.80 15.32
C ASP A 612 -0.70 -38.90 14.10
N VAL A 613 -1.60 -38.94 13.11
CA VAL A 613 -1.59 -38.00 11.97
C VAL A 613 -1.82 -36.56 12.45
N ILE A 614 -2.82 -36.33 13.31
CA ILE A 614 -3.10 -35.00 13.89
C ILE A 614 -1.90 -34.47 14.69
N ARG A 615 -1.24 -35.32 15.49
CA ARG A 615 -0.05 -34.91 16.26
C ARG A 615 1.11 -34.49 15.36
N ARG A 616 1.29 -35.15 14.22
CA ARG A 616 2.38 -34.87 13.28
C ARG A 616 2.12 -33.64 12.42
N TYR A 617 0.89 -33.46 11.94
CA TYR A 617 0.59 -32.44 10.92
C TYR A 617 -0.38 -31.34 11.37
N GLY A 618 -1.11 -31.52 12.47
CA GLY A 618 -2.14 -30.57 12.91
C GLY A 618 -1.62 -29.14 13.11
N SER A 619 -0.40 -28.99 13.67
CA SER A 619 0.24 -27.68 13.81
C SER A 619 0.56 -27.02 12.46
N ASP A 620 0.93 -27.82 11.46
CA ASP A 620 1.24 -27.32 10.12
C ASP A 620 -0.04 -26.90 9.39
N ILE A 621 -1.11 -27.71 9.43
CA ILE A 621 -2.40 -27.39 8.80
C ILE A 621 -2.96 -26.07 9.35
N HIS A 622 -2.96 -25.90 10.68
CA HIS A 622 -3.38 -24.64 11.29
C HIS A 622 -2.47 -23.45 10.92
N ARG A 623 -1.14 -23.67 10.83
CA ARG A 623 -0.20 -22.62 10.44
C ARG A 623 -0.43 -22.13 9.02
N TYR A 624 -0.82 -23.01 8.09
CA TYR A 624 -1.15 -22.61 6.71
C TYR A 624 -2.35 -21.66 6.64
N PHE A 625 -3.37 -21.87 7.48
CA PHE A 625 -4.52 -20.97 7.55
C PHE A 625 -4.28 -19.68 8.36
N MET A 626 -3.22 -19.63 9.17
CA MET A 626 -2.87 -18.49 10.03
C MET A 626 -1.77 -17.56 9.49
N SER A 627 -0.88 -18.05 8.61
CA SER A 627 0.30 -17.30 8.11
C SER A 627 0.05 -16.58 6.78
N GLY A 628 -1.19 -16.62 6.30
CA GLY A 628 -1.59 -16.26 4.94
C GLY A 628 -1.96 -14.82 4.77
#